data_AF-A0A271M960-F1
#
_entry.id   AF-A0A271M960-F1
#
_cell.length_a   1.000
_cell.length_b   1.000
_cell.length_c   1.000
_cell.angle_alpha   90.00
_cell.angle_beta   90.00
_cell.angle_gamma   90.00
#
_symmetry.space_group_name_H-M   'P 1'
#
loop_
_entity.id
_entity.type
_entity.pdbx_description
1 polymer ?
#
loop_
_entity_poly.entity_id
_entity_poly.type
_entity_poly.pdbx_seq_one_letter_code
_entity_poly.pdbx_strand_id
1 'polypeptide(L)'
;MWIKKIAITIAATLMLLFISSPGFINIAYADEHEHHGESHEDGENEVLKEGGELIGWAGIAGFGLAATLFPLRKLIKPVKKRWPDKAAHTAKAARLSGKWHMSVGFITLLMASVHGLVMFLAERELELREYIGIGATAFMAVAAVIGYILSANKRSKGIRFTHMGVLGVAAVLTLIHLALS
;
A
#
# COMPACT_ATOMS: atom_id res chain seq x y z
N MET A 1 -20.08 15.95 -6.74
CA MET A 1 -19.31 15.65 -7.99
C MET A 1 -17.87 16.16 -7.94
N TRP A 2 -17.58 17.29 -7.28
CA TRP A 2 -16.26 17.92 -7.26
C TRP A 2 -15.15 17.09 -6.59
N ILE A 3 -15.44 16.45 -5.46
CA ILE A 3 -14.47 15.61 -4.73
C ILE A 3 -13.97 14.44 -5.59
N LYS A 4 -14.81 13.90 -6.48
CA LYS A 4 -14.44 12.82 -7.41
C LYS A 4 -13.43 13.31 -8.46
N LYS A 5 -13.60 14.53 -8.95
CA LYS A 5 -12.68 15.13 -9.92
C LYS A 5 -11.35 15.40 -9.24
N ILE A 6 -11.36 16.00 -8.04
CA ILE A 6 -10.15 16.33 -7.28
C ILE A 6 -9.32 15.07 -6.98
N ALA A 7 -9.93 13.98 -6.50
CA ALA A 7 -9.20 12.75 -6.20
C ALA A 7 -8.58 12.10 -7.45
N ILE A 8 -9.29 12.11 -8.58
CA ILE A 8 -8.78 11.60 -9.86
C ILE A 8 -7.65 12.49 -10.38
N THR A 9 -7.81 13.81 -10.28
CA THR A 9 -6.76 14.76 -10.67
C THR A 9 -5.52 14.57 -9.81
N ILE A 10 -5.65 14.46 -8.49
CA ILE A 10 -4.51 14.22 -7.59
C ILE A 10 -3.80 12.90 -7.94
N ALA A 11 -4.54 11.81 -8.13
CA ALA A 11 -3.96 10.52 -8.50
C ALA A 11 -3.26 10.57 -9.88
N ALA A 12 -3.87 11.23 -10.86
CA ALA A 12 -3.29 11.40 -12.19
C ALA A 12 -2.04 12.30 -12.17
N THR A 13 -2.06 13.39 -11.40
CA THR A 13 -0.90 14.27 -11.22
C THR A 13 0.24 13.55 -10.50
N LEU A 14 -0.06 12.77 -9.45
CA LEU A 14 0.96 11.96 -8.77
C LEU A 14 1.56 10.91 -9.70
N MET A 15 0.74 10.27 -10.54
CA MET A 15 1.22 9.30 -11.53
C MET A 15 2.06 9.95 -12.63
N LEU A 16 1.67 11.15 -13.10
CA LEU A 16 2.45 11.93 -14.07
C LEU A 16 3.77 12.42 -13.48
N LEU A 17 3.77 12.94 -12.25
CA LEU A 17 4.98 13.33 -11.54
C LEU A 17 5.92 12.13 -11.32
N PHE A 18 5.35 10.96 -11.06
CA PHE A 18 6.11 9.72 -10.90
C PHE A 18 6.78 9.27 -12.21
N ILE A 19 6.07 9.30 -13.34
CA ILE A 19 6.62 8.95 -14.67
C ILE A 19 7.63 10.00 -15.16
N SER A 20 7.42 11.27 -14.78
CA SER A 20 8.27 12.39 -15.19
C SER A 20 9.49 12.58 -14.29
N SER A 21 9.63 11.77 -13.24
CA SER A 21 10.80 11.81 -12.36
C SER A 21 12.05 11.44 -13.16
N PRO A 22 13.13 12.25 -13.11
CA PRO A 22 14.40 11.95 -13.78
C PRO A 22 14.96 10.56 -13.44
N GLY A 23 14.60 10.00 -12.28
CA GLY A 23 14.99 8.65 -11.86
C GLY A 23 14.40 7.50 -12.69
N PHE A 24 13.34 7.73 -13.48
CA PHE A 24 12.80 6.72 -14.40
C PHE A 24 13.48 6.76 -15.79
N ILE A 25 14.06 7.90 -16.17
CA ILE A 25 14.78 8.08 -17.45
C ILE A 25 16.26 7.70 -17.29
N ASN A 26 16.83 7.90 -16.10
CA ASN A 26 18.24 7.58 -15.81
C ASN A 26 18.56 6.08 -15.66
N ILE A 27 17.58 5.19 -15.61
CA ILE A 27 17.83 3.72 -15.59
C ILE A 27 18.55 3.26 -16.87
N ALA A 28 18.50 4.04 -17.95
CA ALA A 28 19.18 3.72 -19.20
C ALA A 28 20.59 4.33 -19.34
N TYR A 29 20.99 5.27 -18.47
CA TYR A 29 22.27 5.98 -18.58
C TYR A 29 22.72 6.50 -17.21
N ALA A 30 23.58 5.77 -16.51
CA ALA A 30 24.66 6.31 -15.68
C ALA A 30 25.33 5.15 -14.92
N ASP A 31 26.28 4.52 -15.60
CA ASP A 31 27.45 3.95 -14.93
C ASP A 31 28.44 5.11 -14.71
N GLU A 32 29.19 5.06 -13.61
CA GLU A 32 30.28 5.98 -13.22
C GLU A 32 29.91 7.39 -12.69
N HIS A 33 29.88 7.55 -11.37
CA HIS A 33 30.72 8.56 -10.70
C HIS A 33 30.87 8.27 -9.20
N GLU A 34 32.06 7.80 -8.82
CA GLU A 34 32.57 7.78 -7.45
C GLU A 34 32.67 9.21 -6.90
N HIS A 35 32.11 9.45 -5.71
CA HIS A 35 32.59 10.55 -4.86
C HIS A 35 32.58 10.19 -3.38
N HIS A 36 33.79 10.01 -2.85
CA HIS A 36 34.13 10.00 -1.44
C HIS A 36 33.78 11.33 -0.76
N GLY A 37 33.04 11.26 0.36
CA GLY A 37 32.76 12.38 1.24
C GLY A 37 32.20 11.89 2.58
N GLU A 38 33.01 11.21 3.39
CA GLU A 38 32.65 10.85 4.77
C GLU A 38 32.68 12.06 5.71
N SER A 39 31.81 12.01 6.74
CA SER A 39 32.06 12.42 8.15
C SER A 39 31.12 13.44 8.83
N HIS A 40 29.89 13.69 8.34
CA HIS A 40 28.83 14.32 9.17
C HIS A 40 27.38 13.89 8.86
N GLU A 41 27.09 13.10 7.82
CA GLU A 41 25.72 12.68 7.46
C GLU A 41 25.27 11.33 8.09
N ASP A 42 26.17 10.58 8.73
CA ASP A 42 25.87 9.20 9.19
C ASP A 42 24.72 9.14 10.20
N GLY A 43 24.65 10.08 11.15
CA GLY A 43 23.63 10.06 12.21
C GLY A 43 22.23 10.46 11.74
N GLU A 44 22.09 11.38 10.78
CA GLU A 44 20.77 11.76 10.25
C GLU A 44 20.21 10.67 9.32
N ASN A 45 21.06 10.06 8.50
CA ASN A 45 20.66 8.97 7.62
C ASN A 45 20.28 7.71 8.42
N GLU A 46 20.98 7.42 9.52
CA GLU A 46 20.64 6.30 10.41
C GLU A 46 19.25 6.48 11.03
N VAL A 47 18.93 7.67 11.56
CA VAL A 47 17.59 7.96 12.12
C VAL A 47 16.48 7.86 11.06
N LEU A 48 16.74 8.38 9.85
CA LEU A 48 15.77 8.26 8.75
C LEU A 48 15.57 6.81 8.34
N LYS A 49 16.63 6.02 8.26
CA LYS A 49 16.57 4.59 7.92
C LYS A 49 15.79 3.79 8.96
N GLU A 50 16.12 3.91 10.24
CA GLU A 50 15.40 3.25 11.33
C GLU A 50 13.91 3.65 11.35
N GLY A 51 13.63 4.95 11.17
CA GLY A 51 12.27 5.46 11.07
C GLY A 51 11.53 4.88 9.86
N GLY A 52 12.20 4.80 8.71
CA GLY A 52 11.70 4.19 7.48
C GLY A 52 11.34 2.72 7.69
N GLU A 53 12.22 1.93 8.30
CA GLU A 53 12.00 0.51 8.61
C GLU A 53 10.80 0.31 9.54
N LEU A 54 10.68 1.11 10.62
CA LEU A 54 9.55 1.05 11.53
C LEU A 54 8.21 1.34 10.82
N ILE A 55 8.19 2.34 9.94
CA ILE A 55 7.02 2.67 9.12
C ILE A 55 6.71 1.51 8.16
N GLY A 56 7.73 0.87 7.59
CA GLY A 56 7.60 -0.32 6.74
C GLY A 56 6.89 -1.47 7.47
N TRP A 57 7.36 -1.82 8.67
CA TRP A 57 6.74 -2.85 9.52
C TRP A 57 5.29 -2.52 9.88
N ALA A 58 5.02 -1.27 10.25
CA ALA A 58 3.68 -0.82 10.57
C ALA A 58 2.77 -0.83 9.32
N GLY A 59 3.33 -0.56 8.13
CA GLY A 59 2.68 -0.74 6.84
C GLY A 59 2.28 -2.20 6.58
N ILE A 60 3.19 -3.16 6.79
CA ILE A 60 2.91 -4.60 6.67
C ILE A 60 1.80 -5.03 7.64
N ALA A 61 1.85 -4.58 8.90
CA ALA A 61 0.80 -4.86 9.88
C ALA A 61 -0.56 -4.30 9.44
N GLY A 62 -0.57 -3.06 8.93
CA GLY A 62 -1.77 -2.43 8.37
C GLY A 62 -2.32 -3.18 7.15
N PHE A 63 -1.46 -3.64 6.26
CA PHE A 63 -1.84 -4.45 5.11
C PHE A 63 -2.51 -5.76 5.54
N GLY A 64 -1.91 -6.48 6.49
CA GLY A 64 -2.49 -7.70 7.08
C GLY A 64 -3.85 -7.45 7.73
N LEU A 65 -4.00 -6.35 8.48
CA LEU A 65 -5.27 -5.92 9.04
C LEU A 65 -6.31 -5.62 7.95
N ALA A 66 -5.97 -4.84 6.93
CA ALA A 66 -6.86 -4.55 5.81
C ALA A 66 -7.32 -5.83 5.10
N ALA A 67 -6.40 -6.75 4.83
CA ALA A 67 -6.66 -8.02 4.16
C ALA A 67 -7.58 -8.95 4.96
N THR A 68 -7.46 -8.97 6.30
CA THR A 68 -8.26 -9.83 7.19
C THR A 68 -9.65 -9.29 7.51
N LEU A 69 -9.84 -7.96 7.49
CA LEU A 69 -11.14 -7.33 7.78
C LEU A 69 -12.28 -7.73 6.81
N PHE A 70 -11.94 -8.06 5.57
CA PHE A 70 -12.91 -8.48 4.55
C PHE A 70 -13.40 -9.93 4.67
N PRO A 71 -12.53 -10.97 4.75
CA PRO A 71 -12.95 -12.35 4.96
C PRO A 71 -13.65 -12.56 6.31
N LEU A 72 -13.41 -11.69 7.30
CA LEU A 72 -14.14 -11.72 8.57
C LEU A 72 -15.67 -11.70 8.38
N ARG A 73 -16.18 -11.07 7.32
CA ARG A 73 -17.62 -11.10 6.98
C ARG A 73 -18.11 -12.48 6.56
N LYS A 74 -17.28 -13.29 5.90
CA LYS A 74 -17.62 -14.66 5.51
C LYS A 74 -17.61 -15.59 6.74
N LEU A 75 -16.72 -15.35 7.69
CA LEU A 75 -16.61 -16.11 8.93
C LEU A 75 -17.82 -15.92 9.87
N ILE A 76 -18.63 -14.88 9.68
CA ILE A 76 -19.80 -14.63 10.53
C ILE A 76 -20.94 -15.63 10.29
N LYS A 77 -21.09 -16.15 9.07
CA LYS A 77 -22.15 -17.13 8.76
C LYS A 77 -22.06 -18.40 9.63
N PRO A 78 -20.91 -19.10 9.71
CA PRO A 78 -20.78 -20.25 10.59
C PRO A 78 -20.86 -19.89 12.08
N VAL A 79 -20.30 -18.74 12.49
CA VAL A 79 -20.37 -18.26 13.88
C VAL A 79 -21.81 -18.01 14.31
N LYS A 80 -22.63 -17.38 13.47
CA LYS A 80 -24.06 -17.15 13.72
C LYS A 80 -24.85 -18.45 13.85
N LYS A 81 -24.49 -19.49 13.07
CA LYS A 81 -25.11 -20.82 13.15
C LYS A 81 -24.76 -21.53 14.47
N ARG A 82 -23.54 -21.35 14.99
CA ARG A 82 -23.04 -22.04 16.19
C ARG A 82 -23.40 -21.32 17.50
N TRP A 83 -23.48 -19.99 17.48
CA TRP A 83 -23.81 -19.17 18.64
C TRP A 83 -24.83 -18.07 18.27
N PRO A 84 -26.13 -18.41 18.19
CA PRO A 84 -27.17 -17.45 17.82
C PRO A 84 -27.26 -16.28 18.82
N ASP A 85 -26.98 -16.50 20.10
CA ASP A 85 -27.03 -15.48 21.14
C ASP A 85 -26.00 -14.35 20.93
N LYS A 86 -24.90 -14.65 20.23
CA LYS A 86 -23.85 -13.67 19.88
C LYS A 86 -24.01 -13.10 18.47
N ALA A 87 -25.12 -13.41 17.78
CA ALA A 87 -25.37 -12.96 16.40
C ALA A 87 -25.40 -11.43 16.26
N ALA A 88 -25.94 -10.72 17.26
CA ALA A 88 -25.99 -9.27 17.25
C ALA A 88 -24.59 -8.63 17.31
N HIS A 89 -23.73 -9.13 18.20
CA HIS A 89 -22.34 -8.66 18.34
C HIS A 89 -21.51 -8.94 17.09
N THR A 90 -21.66 -10.13 16.50
CA THR A 90 -20.93 -10.51 15.27
C THR A 90 -21.39 -9.71 14.06
N ALA A 91 -22.69 -9.42 13.93
CA ALA A 91 -23.21 -8.53 12.90
C ALA A 91 -22.68 -7.09 13.03
N LYS A 92 -22.56 -6.58 14.27
CA LYS A 92 -21.96 -5.26 14.54
C LYS A 92 -20.48 -5.24 14.12
N ALA A 93 -19.72 -6.27 14.47
CA ALA A 93 -18.32 -6.42 14.05
C ALA A 93 -18.17 -6.45 12.51
N ALA A 94 -19.05 -7.15 11.79
CA ALA A 94 -19.08 -7.17 10.31
C ALA A 94 -19.25 -5.79 9.67
N ARG A 95 -20.13 -4.98 10.28
CA ARG A 95 -20.46 -3.64 9.79
C ARG A 95 -19.27 -2.71 10.04
N LEU A 96 -18.68 -2.77 11.24
CA LEU A 96 -17.45 -2.07 11.55
C LEU A 96 -16.31 -2.47 10.61
N SER A 97 -16.08 -3.77 10.39
CA SER A 97 -14.92 -4.23 9.61
C SER A 97 -14.92 -3.66 8.19
N GLY A 98 -16.07 -3.60 7.52
CA GLY A 98 -16.13 -3.00 6.19
C GLY A 98 -16.20 -1.47 6.17
N LYS A 99 -16.47 -0.80 7.31
CA LYS A 99 -16.30 0.66 7.43
C LYS A 99 -14.81 0.99 7.57
N TRP A 100 -14.11 0.25 8.44
CA TRP A 100 -12.70 0.46 8.73
C TRP A 100 -11.77 -0.04 7.62
N HIS A 101 -12.15 -1.06 6.84
CA HIS A 101 -11.30 -1.60 5.76
C HIS A 101 -10.81 -0.53 4.78
N MET A 102 -11.66 0.41 4.36
CA MET A 102 -11.26 1.50 3.45
C MET A 102 -10.29 2.47 4.13
N SER A 103 -10.54 2.84 5.38
CA SER A 103 -9.68 3.75 6.14
C SER A 103 -8.32 3.12 6.44
N VAL A 104 -8.30 1.86 6.89
CA VAL A 104 -7.06 1.11 7.15
C VAL A 104 -6.28 0.94 5.86
N GLY A 105 -6.91 0.51 4.76
CA GLY A 105 -6.24 0.37 3.47
C GLY A 105 -5.64 1.69 2.95
N PHE A 106 -6.33 2.82 3.14
CA PHE A 106 -5.80 4.13 2.77
C PHE A 106 -4.61 4.55 3.65
N ILE A 107 -4.69 4.34 4.96
CA ILE A 107 -3.57 4.61 5.88
C ILE A 107 -2.37 3.73 5.51
N THR A 108 -2.58 2.44 5.23
CA THR A 108 -1.52 1.53 4.79
C THR A 108 -0.87 2.00 3.49
N LEU A 109 -1.65 2.48 2.51
CA LEU A 109 -1.09 3.03 1.28
C LEU A 109 -0.24 4.27 1.56
N LEU A 110 -0.71 5.18 2.42
CA LEU A 110 0.06 6.35 2.84
C LEU A 110 1.37 5.94 3.54
N MET A 111 1.32 4.97 4.45
CA MET A 111 2.51 4.48 5.14
C MET A 111 3.50 3.83 4.18
N ALA A 112 3.03 3.06 3.20
CA ALA A 112 3.90 2.50 2.16
C ALA A 112 4.57 3.59 1.31
N SER A 113 3.83 4.62 0.92
CA SER A 113 4.40 5.77 0.21
C SER A 113 5.42 6.54 1.04
N VAL A 114 5.13 6.79 2.32
CA VAL A 114 6.05 7.49 3.23
C VAL A 114 7.29 6.64 3.49
N HIS A 115 7.14 5.34 3.72
CA HIS A 115 8.25 4.40 3.85
C HIS A 115 9.17 4.48 2.63
N GLY A 116 8.64 4.33 1.41
CA GLY A 116 9.45 4.42 0.20
C GLY A 116 10.15 5.78 0.03
N LEU A 117 9.48 6.89 0.38
CA LEU A 117 10.08 8.22 0.32
C LEU A 117 11.21 8.40 1.35
N VAL A 118 10.98 7.97 2.60
CA VAL A 118 11.98 8.08 3.67
C VAL A 118 13.20 7.21 3.35
N MET A 119 13.00 5.98 2.89
CA MET A 119 14.09 5.10 2.47
C MET A 119 14.88 5.70 1.30
N PHE A 120 14.19 6.26 0.30
CA PHE A 120 14.88 6.95 -0.80
C PHE A 120 15.70 8.17 -0.33
N LEU A 121 15.21 8.93 0.63
CA LEU A 121 15.98 10.07 1.18
C LEU A 121 17.20 9.62 1.99
N ALA A 122 17.11 8.48 2.68
CA ALA A 122 18.19 7.91 3.48
C ALA A 122 19.26 7.22 2.62
N GLU A 123 18.87 6.43 1.62
CA GLU A 123 19.78 5.61 0.81
C GLU A 123 20.21 6.31 -0.49
N ARG A 124 19.42 7.27 -1.00
CA ARG A 124 19.64 8.04 -2.25
C ARG A 124 19.86 7.21 -3.53
N GLU A 125 19.68 5.90 -3.47
CA GLU A 125 19.86 4.95 -4.57
C GLU A 125 18.56 4.18 -4.84
N LEU A 126 18.42 3.66 -6.06
CA LEU A 126 17.29 2.81 -6.46
C LEU A 126 17.83 1.56 -7.14
N GLU A 127 17.83 0.44 -6.41
CA GLU A 127 18.13 -0.87 -6.96
C GLU A 127 16.85 -1.63 -7.33
N LEU A 128 17.03 -2.86 -7.82
CA LEU A 128 15.92 -3.75 -8.20
C LEU A 128 14.92 -3.93 -7.04
N ARG A 129 15.40 -4.00 -5.80
CA ARG A 129 14.57 -4.14 -4.59
C ARG A 129 13.61 -2.97 -4.44
N GLU A 130 14.08 -1.74 -4.60
CA GLU A 130 13.30 -0.52 -4.47
C GLU A 130 12.27 -0.41 -5.61
N TYR A 131 12.65 -0.80 -6.84
CA TYR A 131 11.70 -0.89 -7.97
C TYR A 131 10.56 -1.88 -7.71
N ILE A 132 10.84 -3.01 -7.06
CA ILE A 132 9.79 -3.97 -6.67
C ILE A 132 8.87 -3.36 -5.62
N GLY A 133 9.41 -2.65 -4.62
CA GLY A 133 8.63 -1.96 -3.59
C GLY A 133 7.73 -0.85 -4.16
N ILE A 134 8.26 -0.07 -5.08
CA ILE A 134 7.52 0.92 -5.87
C ILE A 134 6.37 0.25 -6.65
N GLY A 135 6.68 -0.84 -7.36
CA GLY A 135 5.70 -1.61 -8.11
C GLY A 135 4.56 -2.11 -7.22
N ALA A 136 4.89 -2.70 -6.07
CA ALA A 136 3.89 -3.14 -5.08
C ALA A 136 2.97 -1.99 -4.64
N THR A 137 3.55 -0.83 -4.32
CA THR A 137 2.82 0.38 -3.91
C THR A 137 1.93 0.91 -5.02
N ALA A 138 2.40 0.91 -6.27
CA ALA A 138 1.60 1.30 -7.43
C ALA A 138 0.39 0.37 -7.64
N PHE A 139 0.59 -0.94 -7.55
CA PHE A 139 -0.52 -1.91 -7.60
C PHE A 139 -1.49 -1.73 -6.43
N MET A 140 -1.02 -1.41 -5.21
CA MET A 140 -1.89 -1.05 -4.09
C MET A 140 -2.72 0.21 -4.37
N ALA A 141 -2.13 1.23 -4.98
CA ALA A 141 -2.84 2.45 -5.36
C ALA A 141 -3.94 2.15 -6.40
N VAL A 142 -3.64 1.35 -7.42
CA VAL A 142 -4.63 0.88 -8.40
C VAL A 142 -5.73 0.08 -7.70
N ALA A 143 -5.37 -0.84 -6.78
CA ALA A 143 -6.34 -1.60 -6.00
C ALA A 143 -7.25 -0.69 -5.17
N ALA A 144 -6.72 0.38 -4.58
CA ALA A 144 -7.49 1.36 -3.81
C ALA A 144 -8.51 2.10 -4.69
N VAL A 145 -8.13 2.50 -5.91
CA VAL A 145 -9.06 3.11 -6.88
C VAL A 145 -10.18 2.13 -7.24
N ILE A 146 -9.85 0.88 -7.55
CA ILE A 146 -10.85 -0.15 -7.86
C ILE A 146 -11.74 -0.42 -6.64
N GLY A 147 -11.17 -0.45 -5.43
CA GLY A 147 -11.90 -0.61 -4.17
C GLY A 147 -12.90 0.53 -3.94
N TYR A 148 -12.51 1.76 -4.27
CA TYR A 148 -13.41 2.90 -4.26
C TYR A 148 -14.56 2.75 -5.26
N ILE A 149 -14.27 2.36 -6.50
CA ILE A 149 -15.31 2.08 -7.53
C ILE A 149 -16.25 0.96 -7.06
N LEU A 150 -15.70 -0.09 -6.44
CA LEU A 150 -16.45 -1.21 -5.88
C LEU A 150 -17.36 -0.77 -4.73
N SER A 151 -16.96 0.23 -3.95
CA SER A 151 -17.76 0.78 -2.86
C SER A 151 -19.08 1.39 -3.36
N ALA A 152 -19.11 1.94 -4.57
CA ALA A 152 -20.31 2.40 -5.25
C ALA A 152 -21.07 1.25 -5.96
N ASN A 153 -20.36 0.23 -6.44
CA ASN A 153 -20.90 -0.86 -7.26
C ASN A 153 -20.80 -2.25 -6.58
N LYS A 154 -21.22 -2.35 -5.31
CA LYS A 154 -20.96 -3.53 -4.44
C LYS A 154 -21.43 -4.88 -4.99
N ARG A 155 -22.39 -4.90 -5.92
CA ARG A 155 -22.95 -6.11 -6.55
C ARG A 155 -22.15 -6.63 -7.74
N SER A 156 -21.23 -5.82 -8.30
CA SER A 156 -20.43 -6.23 -9.45
C SER A 156 -19.41 -7.30 -9.03
N LYS A 157 -19.57 -8.52 -9.56
CA LYS A 157 -18.63 -9.63 -9.34
C LYS A 157 -17.29 -9.38 -10.04
N GLY A 158 -17.33 -8.79 -11.24
CA GLY A 158 -16.13 -8.49 -12.03
C GLY A 158 -15.19 -7.52 -11.32
N ILE A 159 -15.70 -6.35 -10.89
CA ILE A 159 -14.89 -5.34 -10.18
C ILE A 159 -14.29 -5.91 -8.89
N ARG A 160 -15.04 -6.75 -8.17
CA ARG A 160 -14.53 -7.44 -6.98
C ARG A 160 -13.40 -8.41 -7.32
N PHE A 161 -13.54 -9.19 -8.39
CA PHE A 161 -12.50 -10.10 -8.84
C PHE A 161 -11.24 -9.33 -9.24
N THR A 162 -11.39 -8.24 -10.01
CA THR A 162 -10.26 -7.37 -10.38
C THR A 162 -9.58 -6.78 -9.16
N HIS A 163 -10.33 -6.23 -8.19
CA HIS A 163 -9.75 -5.71 -6.95
C HIS A 163 -8.93 -6.76 -6.20
N MET A 164 -9.46 -7.97 -6.06
CA MET A 164 -8.75 -9.07 -5.40
C MET A 164 -7.52 -9.54 -6.19
N GLY A 165 -7.61 -9.58 -7.53
CA GLY A 165 -6.49 -9.95 -8.40
C GLY A 165 -5.34 -8.95 -8.31
N VAL A 166 -5.65 -7.66 -8.42
CA VAL A 166 -4.67 -6.57 -8.28
C VAL A 166 -4.04 -6.57 -6.88
N LEU A 167 -4.84 -6.76 -5.81
CA LEU A 167 -4.30 -6.92 -4.46
C LEU A 167 -3.42 -8.17 -4.32
N GLY A 168 -3.75 -9.27 -5.00
CA GLY A 168 -2.94 -10.47 -5.00
C GLY A 168 -1.57 -10.24 -5.62
N VAL A 169 -1.51 -9.54 -6.75
CA VAL A 169 -0.23 -9.13 -7.37
C VAL A 169 0.56 -8.21 -6.44
N ALA A 170 -0.09 -7.18 -5.87
CA ALA A 170 0.54 -6.30 -4.90
C ALA A 170 1.14 -7.08 -3.72
N ALA A 171 0.38 -8.03 -3.15
CA ALA A 171 0.83 -8.85 -2.04
C ALA A 171 2.07 -9.69 -2.38
N VAL A 172 2.10 -10.29 -3.58
CA VAL A 172 3.28 -11.07 -4.04
C VAL A 172 4.48 -10.15 -4.18
N LEU A 173 4.34 -8.98 -4.79
CA LEU A 173 5.44 -8.02 -4.91
C LEU A 173 5.92 -7.52 -3.55
N THR A 174 5.01 -7.25 -2.61
CA THR A 174 5.37 -6.88 -1.22
C THR A 174 6.16 -7.99 -0.53
N LEU A 175 5.78 -9.26 -0.71
CA LEU A 175 6.51 -10.38 -0.13
C LEU A 175 7.90 -10.54 -0.74
N ILE A 176 8.03 -10.35 -2.06
CA ILE A 176 9.33 -10.38 -2.73
C ILE A 176 10.21 -9.23 -2.23
N HIS A 177 9.67 -8.00 -2.17
CA HIS A 177 10.39 -6.84 -1.63
C HIS A 177 10.85 -7.08 -0.18
N LEU A 178 10.00 -7.65 0.67
CA LEU A 178 10.35 -8.02 2.04
C LEU A 178 11.43 -9.10 2.10
N ALA A 179 11.43 -10.07 1.19
CA ALA A 179 12.45 -11.13 1.16
C ALA A 179 13.82 -10.65 0.66
N LEU A 180 13.85 -9.53 -0.06
CA LEU A 180 15.08 -8.89 -0.54
C LEU A 180 15.58 -7.77 0.40
N SER A 181 14.77 -7.39 1.40
CA SER A 181 15.07 -6.36 2.40
C SER A 181 15.71 -6.95 3.63
#